data_AF-A0A7U4PBL9-F1
#
_entry.id   AF-A0A7U4PBL9-F1
#
_cell.length_a   1.000
_cell.length_b   1.000
_cell.length_c   1.000
_cell.angle_alpha   90.00
_cell.angle_beta   90.00
_cell.angle_gamma   90.00
#
_symmetry.space_group_name_H-M   'P 1'
#
loop_
_entity.id
_entity.type
_entity.pdbx_description
1 polymer ?
#
loop_
_entity_poly.entity_id
_entity_poly.type
_entity_poly.pdbx_seq_one_letter_code
_entity_poly.pdbx_strand_id
1 'polypeptide(L)'
;MLTVGDVRVLRFDAASAAPLRDGAAETLLAAAWEHDAAWVAVAAEHLHDDFFRLDTRVAGHLVQKLINYRVKLAVVGNIDAALARSRAAQRARRRALGDA
;
A
#
# COMPACT_ATOMS: atom_id res chain seq x y z
N MET A 1 4.18 -13.20 -7.45
CA MET A 1 5.47 -12.79 -6.85
C MET A 1 6.36 -12.24 -7.95
N LEU A 2 7.09 -11.16 -7.69
CA LEU A 2 8.10 -10.60 -8.59
C LEU A 2 9.34 -10.15 -7.79
N THR A 3 10.51 -10.14 -8.42
CA THR A 3 11.77 -9.77 -7.78
C THR A 3 12.32 -8.52 -8.45
N VAL A 4 12.64 -7.49 -7.65
CA VAL A 4 13.28 -6.24 -8.12
C VAL A 4 14.64 -6.12 -7.42
N GLY A 5 15.72 -6.36 -8.17
CA GLY A 5 17.04 -6.55 -7.55
C GLY A 5 17.04 -7.76 -6.62
N ASP A 6 17.42 -7.58 -5.36
CA ASP A 6 17.35 -8.62 -4.31
C ASP A 6 16.05 -8.59 -3.51
N VAL A 7 15.10 -7.73 -3.88
CA VAL A 7 13.87 -7.50 -3.12
C VAL A 7 12.73 -8.35 -3.68
N ARG A 8 12.14 -9.20 -2.84
CA ARG A 8 10.90 -9.92 -3.15
C ARG A 8 9.67 -9.06 -2.91
N VAL A 9 8.87 -8.91 -3.96
CA VAL A 9 7.64 -8.12 -3.99
C VAL A 9 6.46 -9.04 -4.29
N LEU A 10 5.55 -9.14 -3.33
CA LEU A 10 4.27 -9.77 -3.54
C LEU A 10 3.32 -8.79 -4.20
N ARG A 11 2.87 -9.07 -5.42
CA ARG A 11 1.69 -8.39 -5.98
C ARG A 11 0.46 -9.01 -5.34
N PHE A 12 -0.24 -8.24 -4.52
CA PHE A 12 -1.48 -8.65 -3.89
C PHE A 12 -2.62 -8.53 -4.89
N ASP A 13 -3.09 -9.69 -5.35
CA ASP A 13 -4.25 -9.77 -6.25
C ASP A 13 -5.48 -10.14 -5.43
N ALA A 14 -6.34 -9.16 -5.20
CA ALA A 14 -7.57 -9.31 -4.45
C ALA A 14 -8.75 -9.59 -5.39
N ALA A 15 -8.53 -10.37 -6.46
CA ALA A 15 -9.39 -10.54 -7.65
C ALA A 15 -10.90 -10.74 -7.40
N SER A 16 -11.36 -10.96 -6.16
CA SER A 16 -12.78 -10.96 -5.80
C SER A 16 -13.09 -10.43 -4.39
N ALA A 17 -12.15 -9.81 -3.68
CA ALA A 17 -12.40 -9.33 -2.31
C ALA A 17 -12.89 -7.88 -2.32
N ALA A 18 -13.81 -7.56 -1.40
CA ALA A 18 -14.18 -6.18 -1.11
C ALA A 18 -12.92 -5.36 -0.79
N PRO A 19 -12.91 -4.04 -1.07
CA PRO A 19 -11.77 -3.19 -0.78
C PRO A 19 -11.28 -3.39 0.65
N LEU A 20 -9.96 -3.53 0.80
CA LEU A 20 -9.29 -3.69 2.08
C LEU A 20 -9.67 -2.52 3.00
N ARG A 21 -10.25 -2.87 4.15
CA ARG A 21 -10.74 -1.95 5.19
C ARG A 21 -10.12 -2.31 6.55
N ASP A 22 -10.93 -2.45 7.60
CA ASP A 22 -10.51 -3.06 8.86
C ASP A 22 -9.88 -4.44 8.64
N GLY A 23 -8.75 -4.70 9.31
CA GLY A 23 -8.01 -5.96 9.14
C GLY A 23 -7.11 -6.04 7.89
N ALA A 24 -7.00 -4.95 7.12
CA ALA A 24 -6.13 -4.89 5.93
C ALA A 24 -4.67 -5.20 6.27
N ALA A 25 -4.17 -4.73 7.41
CA ALA A 25 -2.77 -4.94 7.78
C ALA A 25 -2.47 -6.43 8.00
N GLU A 26 -3.35 -7.13 8.69
CA GLU A 26 -3.27 -8.54 9.03
C GLU A 26 -3.31 -9.39 7.77
N THR A 27 -4.21 -9.05 6.84
CA THR A 27 -4.34 -9.72 5.55
C THR A 27 -3.05 -9.56 4.73
N LEU A 28 -2.50 -8.35 4.65
CA LEU A 28 -1.28 -8.08 3.90
C LEU A 28 -0.04 -8.70 4.56
N LEU A 29 0.04 -8.72 5.89
CA LEU A 29 1.12 -9.35 6.63
C LEU A 29 1.12 -10.87 6.48
N ALA A 30 -0.06 -11.50 6.59
CA ALA A 30 -0.21 -12.94 6.37
C ALA A 30 0.27 -13.32 4.97
N ALA A 31 -0.20 -12.61 3.95
CA ALA A 31 0.21 -12.85 2.56
C ALA A 31 1.72 -12.59 2.36
N ALA A 32 2.28 -11.54 2.97
CA ALA A 32 3.71 -11.27 2.91
C ALA A 32 4.53 -12.42 3.50
N TRP A 33 4.16 -12.94 4.67
CA TRP A 33 4.89 -14.04 5.32
C TRP A 33 4.74 -15.37 4.59
N GLU A 34 3.54 -15.68 4.09
CA GLU A 34 3.31 -16.88 3.28
C GLU A 34 4.25 -16.95 2.07
N HIS A 35 4.55 -15.80 1.49
CA HIS A 35 5.43 -15.70 0.32
C HIS A 35 6.83 -15.15 0.62
N ASP A 36 7.17 -14.99 1.90
CA ASP A 36 8.46 -14.47 2.38
C ASP A 36 8.83 -13.11 1.70
N ALA A 37 7.82 -12.28 1.45
CA ALA A 37 7.92 -11.02 0.74
C ALA A 37 8.31 -9.86 1.67
N ALA A 38 9.30 -9.07 1.27
CA ALA A 38 9.67 -7.84 1.97
C ALA A 38 8.76 -6.66 1.60
N TRP A 39 8.10 -6.74 0.45
CA TRP A 39 7.16 -5.75 -0.04
C TRP A 39 5.85 -6.38 -0.47
N VAL A 40 4.76 -5.66 -0.25
CA VAL A 40 3.45 -5.98 -0.80
C VAL A 40 3.01 -4.82 -1.69
N ALA A 41 2.78 -5.11 -2.96
CA ALA A 41 2.23 -4.19 -3.95
C ALA A 41 0.73 -4.42 -4.07
N VAL A 42 -0.07 -3.44 -3.65
CA VAL A 42 -1.54 -3.49 -3.66
C VAL A 42 -2.06 -2.56 -4.73
N ALA A 43 -3.03 -3.03 -5.52
CA ALA A 43 -3.72 -2.20 -6.50
C ALA A 43 -4.50 -1.09 -5.78
N ALA A 44 -4.45 0.16 -6.27
CA ALA A 44 -5.14 1.29 -5.64
C ALA A 44 -6.65 1.03 -5.52
N GLU A 45 -7.21 0.31 -6.48
CA GLU A 45 -8.61 -0.09 -6.60
C GLU A 45 -9.03 -1.11 -5.51
N HIS A 46 -8.06 -1.81 -4.91
CA HIS A 46 -8.30 -2.74 -3.81
C HIS A 46 -8.26 -2.06 -2.43
N LEU A 47 -7.97 -0.77 -2.35
CA LEU A 47 -7.95 -0.01 -1.10
C LEU A 47 -9.23 0.80 -0.97
N HIS A 48 -9.86 0.75 0.21
CA HIS A 48 -11.03 1.58 0.48
C HIS A 48 -10.68 3.08 0.38
N ASP A 49 -11.63 3.92 -0.05
CA ASP A 49 -11.44 5.36 -0.27
C ASP A 49 -10.86 6.09 0.96
N ASP A 50 -11.21 5.65 2.17
CA ASP A 50 -10.71 6.21 3.42
C ASP A 50 -9.18 6.07 3.56
N PHE A 51 -8.57 5.08 2.93
CA PHE A 51 -7.11 4.99 2.85
C PHE A 51 -6.51 6.25 2.20
N PHE A 52 -7.15 6.78 1.16
CA PHE A 52 -6.68 7.97 0.48
C PHE A 52 -7.07 9.27 1.21
N ARG A 53 -7.97 9.20 2.19
CA ARG A 53 -8.37 10.31 3.07
C ARG A 53 -7.48 10.37 4.30
N LEU A 54 -6.35 11.07 4.20
CA LEU A 54 -5.31 11.08 5.25
C LEU A 54 -5.76 11.69 6.59
N ASP A 55 -6.83 12.48 6.61
CA ASP A 55 -7.46 13.01 7.83
C ASP A 55 -8.11 11.91 8.70
N THR A 56 -8.51 10.79 8.09
CA THR A 56 -9.05 9.61 8.79
C THR A 56 -7.98 8.83 9.56
N ARG A 57 -6.69 9.11 9.31
CA ARG A 57 -5.51 8.37 9.82
C ARG A 57 -5.41 6.90 9.40
N VAL A 58 -6.37 6.36 8.64
CA VAL A 58 -6.43 4.95 8.23
C VAL A 58 -5.14 4.52 7.52
N ALA A 59 -4.66 5.28 6.53
CA ALA A 59 -3.40 4.98 5.84
C ALA A 59 -2.20 4.97 6.78
N GLY A 60 -2.15 5.90 7.74
CA GLY A 60 -1.06 5.96 8.72
C GLY A 60 -1.03 4.72 9.61
N HIS A 61 -2.19 4.32 10.15
CA HIS A 61 -2.32 3.12 10.97
C HIS A 61 -1.95 1.85 10.20
N LEU A 62 -2.42 1.72 8.95
CA LEU A 62 -2.09 0.59 8.08
C LEU A 62 -0.57 0.53 7.83
N VAL A 63 0.01 1.59 7.28
CA VAL A 63 1.44 1.65 6.92
C VAL A 63 2.32 1.45 8.15
N GLN A 64 2.00 2.08 9.28
CA GLN A 64 2.76 1.92 10.53
C GLN A 64 2.78 0.47 10.98
N LYS A 65 1.63 -0.23 10.90
CA LYS A 65 1.54 -1.63 11.28
C LYS A 65 2.42 -2.51 10.39
N LEU A 66 2.41 -2.34 9.07
CA LEU A 66 3.28 -3.11 8.18
C LEU A 66 4.78 -2.86 8.48
N ILE A 67 5.17 -1.59 8.67
CA ILE A 67 6.57 -1.23 8.96
C ILE A 67 7.06 -1.83 10.28
N ASN A 68 6.20 -1.93 11.31
CA ASN A 68 6.55 -2.58 12.57
C ASN A 68 6.98 -4.05 12.38
N TYR A 69 6.47 -4.72 11.34
CA TYR A 69 6.83 -6.09 10.97
C TYR A 69 7.83 -6.14 9.80
N ARG A 70 8.48 -5.02 9.48
CA ARG A 70 9.45 -4.88 8.38
C ARG A 70 8.92 -5.20 6.98
N VAL A 71 7.60 -5.17 6.81
CA VAL A 71 6.96 -5.29 5.50
C VAL A 71 6.71 -3.87 4.96
N LYS A 72 7.03 -3.65 3.69
CA LYS A 72 6.81 -2.36 3.01
C LYS A 72 5.58 -2.44 2.10
N LEU A 73 4.83 -1.33 2.02
CA LEU A 73 3.66 -1.21 1.16
C LEU A 73 3.99 -0.39 -0.09
N ALA A 74 3.65 -0.93 -1.26
CA ALA A 74 3.56 -0.18 -2.50
C ALA A 74 2.10 -0.12 -2.94
N VAL A 75 1.59 1.06 -3.26
CA VAL A 75 0.26 1.23 -3.87
C VAL A 75 0.46 1.49 -5.35
N VAL A 76 -0.12 0.64 -6.19
CA VAL A 76 0.09 0.63 -7.65
C VAL A 76 -1.25 0.82 -8.34
N GLY A 77 -1.36 1.76 -9.28
CA GLY A 77 -2.62 2.02 -9.98
C GLY A 77 -2.87 3.51 -10.18
N ASN A 78 -4.06 3.85 -10.67
CA ASN A 78 -4.40 5.25 -10.90
C ASN A 78 -4.82 5.93 -9.59
N ILE A 79 -3.92 6.74 -9.05
CA ILE A 79 -4.16 7.56 -7.84
C ILE A 79 -4.46 9.03 -8.17
N ASP A 80 -4.71 9.38 -9.44
CA ASP A 80 -4.91 10.78 -9.87
C ASP A 80 -6.09 11.43 -9.15
N ALA A 81 -7.16 10.67 -8.89
CA ALA A 81 -8.29 11.15 -8.08
C ALA A 81 -7.89 11.45 -6.62
N ALA A 82 -6.99 10.68 -6.01
CA ALA A 82 -6.46 10.97 -4.68
C ALA A 82 -5.48 12.17 -4.70
N LEU A 83 -4.66 12.29 -5.75
CA LEU A 83 -3.72 13.40 -5.96
C LEU A 83 -4.41 14.74 -6.21
N ALA A 84 -5.55 14.73 -6.89
CA ALA A 84 -6.39 15.91 -7.10
C ALA A 84 -7.04 16.39 -5.80
N ARG A 85 -7.33 15.46 -4.87
CA ARG A 85 -8.03 15.74 -3.61
C ARG A 85 -7.16 16.29 -2.48
N SER A 86 -5.82 16.19 -2.53
CA SER A 86 -4.97 16.65 -1.41
C SER A 86 -3.50 16.96 -1.75
N ARG A 87 -2.99 18.08 -1.21
CA ARG A 87 -1.56 18.47 -1.24
C ARG A 87 -0.63 17.43 -0.60
N ALA A 88 -1.13 16.65 0.35
CA ALA A 88 -0.34 15.63 1.03
C ALA A 88 -0.07 14.40 0.12
N ALA A 89 -1.04 14.01 -0.71
CA ALA A 89 -0.85 12.97 -1.71
C ALA A 89 0.19 13.40 -2.78
N GLN A 90 0.16 14.67 -3.19
CA GLN A 90 1.15 15.24 -4.11
C GLN A 90 2.59 15.20 -3.54
N ARG A 91 2.76 15.38 -2.21
CA ARG A 91 4.07 15.25 -1.56
C ARG A 91 4.56 13.80 -1.53
N ALA A 92 3.67 12.84 -1.25
CA ALA A 92 4.02 11.42 -1.27
C ALA A 92 4.51 10.98 -2.66
N ARG A 93 3.89 11.49 -3.74
CA ARG A 93 4.33 11.25 -5.13
C ARG A 93 5.76 11.73 -5.38
N ARG A 94 6.10 12.95 -4.95
CA ARG A 94 7.47 13.51 -5.13
C ARG A 94 8.53 12.66 -4.45
N ARG A 95 8.25 12.14 -3.26
CA ARG A 95 9.20 11.29 -2.51
C ARG A 95 9.35 9.88 -3.12
N ALA A 96 8.33 9.39 -3.83
CA ALA A 96 8.38 8.09 -4.50
C ALA A 96 9.15 8.12 -5.83
N LEU A 97 9.28 9.29 -6.47
CA LEU A 97 9.91 9.46 -7.79
C LEU A 97 11.37 9.94 -7.73
N GLY A 98 11.94 10.14 -6.54
CA GLY A 98 13.36 10.43 -6.40
C GLY A 98 13.77 11.81 -6.95
N ASP A 99 13.15 12.88 -6.44
CA ASP A 99 13.73 14.23 -6.47
C ASP A 99 14.04 14.65 -5.04
N ALA A 100 15.25 14.31 -4.57
CA ALA A 100 15.91 14.91 -3.41
C ALA A 100 17.41 14.95 -3.67
#